data_AF-A0AA95GC06-F1
#
_entry.id   AF-A0AA95GC06-F1
#
_cell.length_a   1.000
_cell.length_b   1.000
_cell.length_c   1.000
_cell.angle_alpha   90.00
_cell.angle_beta   90.00
_cell.angle_gamma   90.00
#
_symmetry.space_group_name_H-M   'P 1'
#
loop_
_entity.id
_entity.type
_entity.pdbx_description
1 polymer ?
#
loop_
_entity_poly.entity_id
_entity_poly.type
_entity_poly.pdbx_seq_one_letter_code
_entity_poly.pdbx_strand_id
1 'polypeptide(L)'
;MGTTIAMATFGSPGQLLIIALLVVLIFGTKKLRSLGSDLGESLKNFKKAMSDDHSKTDDSKKAEKQQADADFEAKNLTEKTTISQTKETAENIKNKQ
;
A
#
# COMPACT_ATOMS: atom_id res chain seq x y z
N MET A 1 49.45 1.88 6.66
CA MET A 1 48.39 1.86 7.68
C MET A 1 47.24 2.73 7.18
N GLY A 2 46.25 2.13 6.55
CA GLY A 2 45.13 2.87 5.99
C GLY A 2 44.16 1.91 5.32
N THR A 3 42.88 2.11 5.59
CA THR A 3 41.71 1.53 4.89
C THR A 3 41.43 0.03 5.06
N THR A 4 41.10 -0.41 6.28
CA THR A 4 40.32 -1.66 6.53
C THR A 4 38.86 -1.40 6.90
N ILE A 5 38.45 -0.14 7.04
CA ILE A 5 37.08 0.25 7.43
C ILE A 5 36.06 -0.14 6.35
N ALA A 6 36.48 -0.26 5.09
CA ALA A 6 35.59 -0.51 3.96
C ALA A 6 35.06 -1.95 3.83
N MET A 7 35.48 -2.91 4.66
CA MET A 7 34.91 -4.26 4.66
C MET A 7 34.10 -4.55 5.93
N ALA A 8 34.51 -4.00 7.07
CA ALA A 8 33.82 -4.22 8.35
C ALA A 8 32.59 -3.31 8.54
N THR A 9 32.51 -2.18 7.81
CA THR A 9 31.40 -1.26 8.01
C THR A 9 30.14 -1.69 7.25
N PHE A 10 30.21 -2.13 5.99
CA PHE A 10 29.05 -2.26 5.06
C PHE A 10 28.03 -3.38 5.36
N GLY A 11 28.19 -4.13 6.44
CA GLY A 11 27.27 -5.21 6.83
C GLY A 11 26.51 -4.94 8.14
N SER A 12 26.67 -3.77 8.75
CA SER A 12 26.09 -3.51 10.06
C SER A 12 24.57 -3.31 9.96
N PRO A 13 23.75 -4.03 10.76
CA PRO A 13 22.30 -3.84 10.78
C PRO A 13 21.86 -2.37 10.99
N GLY A 14 22.69 -1.57 11.66
CA GLY A 14 22.42 -0.14 11.87
C GLY A 14 22.38 0.68 10.58
N GLN A 15 23.15 0.32 9.55
CA GLN A 15 23.17 1.07 8.28
C GLN A 15 21.90 0.87 7.46
N LEU A 16 21.30 -0.33 7.55
CA LEU A 16 20.02 -0.61 6.90
C LEU A 16 18.92 0.32 7.44
N LEU A 17 18.95 0.68 8.72
CA LEU A 17 18.01 1.64 9.29
C LEU A 17 18.22 3.06 8.73
N ILE A 18 19.47 3.51 8.57
CA ILE A 18 19.76 4.83 7.96
C ILE A 18 19.23 4.87 6.52
N ILE A 19 19.49 3.83 5.74
CA ILE A 19 19.05 3.76 4.34
C ILE A 19 17.51 3.68 4.26
N ALA A 20 16.89 2.87 5.12
CA ALA A 20 15.43 2.76 5.20
C ALA A 20 14.78 4.11 5.53
N LEU A 21 15.37 4.90 6.43
CA LEU A 21 14.89 6.24 6.77
C LEU A 21 14.87 7.18 5.55
N LEU A 22 15.96 7.19 4.77
CA LEU A 22 16.06 7.98 3.53
C LEU A 22 15.02 7.56 2.49
N VAL A 23 14.83 6.24 2.30
CA VAL A 23 13.82 5.71 1.38
C VAL A 23 12.41 6.13 1.83
N VAL A 24 12.11 6.09 3.12
CA VAL A 24 10.83 6.55 3.67
C VAL A 24 10.61 8.04 3.45
N LEU A 25 11.66 8.86 3.56
CA LEU A 25 11.58 10.30 3.28
C LEU A 25 11.35 10.60 1.79
N ILE A 26 11.99 9.86 0.88
CA ILE A 26 11.85 10.06 -0.57
C ILE A 26 10.49 9.56 -1.09
N PHE A 27 10.09 8.35 -0.68
CA PHE A 27 8.85 7.73 -1.16
C PHE A 27 7.61 8.12 -0.34
N GLY A 28 7.81 8.60 0.89
CA GLY A 28 6.76 8.86 1.85
C GLY A 28 6.18 7.59 2.47
N THR A 29 5.62 7.71 3.68
CA THR A 29 5.01 6.59 4.42
C THR A 29 3.76 6.03 3.74
N LYS A 30 3.03 6.85 2.97
CA LYS A 30 1.77 6.43 2.32
C LYS A 30 2.00 5.40 1.21
N LYS A 31 3.03 5.57 0.39
CA LYS A 31 3.40 4.61 -0.68
C LYS A 31 4.05 3.35 -0.12
N LEU A 32 4.90 3.50 0.91
CA LEU A 32 5.50 2.35 1.59
C LEU A 32 4.47 1.54 2.37
N ARG A 33 3.44 2.16 2.94
CA ARG A 33 2.34 1.46 3.61
C ARG A 33 1.52 0.63 2.63
N SER A 34 1.12 1.18 1.49
CA SER A 34 0.34 0.43 0.50
C SER A 34 1.13 -0.75 -0.06
N LEU A 35 2.37 -0.51 -0.51
CA LEU A 35 3.23 -1.57 -1.05
C LEU A 35 3.64 -2.59 0.02
N GLY A 36 3.89 -2.14 1.25
CA GLY A 36 4.24 -2.99 2.38
C GLY A 36 3.09 -3.84 2.88
N SER A 37 1.84 -3.38 2.77
CA SER A 37 0.65 -4.18 3.07
C SER A 37 0.53 -5.35 2.08
N ASP A 38 0.63 -5.10 0.79
CA ASP A 38 0.47 -6.14 -0.24
C ASP A 38 1.60 -7.19 -0.19
N LEU A 39 2.84 -6.72 -0.05
CA LEU A 39 4.02 -7.58 0.10
C LEU A 39 4.02 -8.30 1.45
N GLY A 40 3.57 -7.63 2.50
CA GLY A 40 3.48 -8.17 3.86
C GLY A 40 2.46 -9.29 3.97
N GLU A 41 1.29 -9.15 3.36
CA GLU A 41 0.28 -10.21 3.29
C GLU A 41 0.78 -11.42 2.50
N SER A 42 1.43 -11.18 1.36
CA SER A 42 2.03 -12.25 0.54
C SER A 42 3.11 -13.02 1.31
N LEU A 43 4.01 -12.30 2.00
CA LEU A 43 5.08 -12.92 2.79
C LEU A 43 4.54 -13.61 4.05
N LYS A 44 3.48 -13.08 4.68
CA LYS A 44 2.80 -13.70 5.83
C LYS A 44 2.19 -15.04 5.43
N ASN A 45 1.50 -15.09 4.28
CA ASN A 45 0.92 -16.31 3.76
C ASN A 45 1.99 -17.32 3.32
N PHE A 46 3.09 -16.85 2.73
CA PHE A 46 4.26 -17.69 2.43
C PHE A 46 4.85 -18.31 3.70
N LYS A 47 5.11 -17.51 4.74
CA LYS A 47 5.59 -18.03 6.03
C LYS A 47 4.59 -18.99 6.68
N LYS A 48 3.29 -18.69 6.58
CA LYS A 48 2.24 -19.56 7.13
C LYS A 48 2.21 -20.90 6.41
N ALA A 49 2.23 -20.93 5.07
CA ALA A 49 2.30 -22.17 4.30
C ALA A 49 3.56 -22.97 4.59
N MET A 50 4.70 -22.30 4.76
CA MET A 50 5.97 -22.95 5.08
C MET A 50 6.06 -23.44 6.54
N SER A 51 5.27 -22.85 7.45
CA SER A 51 5.20 -23.29 8.86
C SER A 51 4.11 -24.34 9.09
N ASP A 52 3.04 -24.35 8.28
CA ASP A 52 1.92 -25.31 8.37
C ASP A 52 2.34 -26.74 7.98
N ASP A 53 3.42 -26.90 7.21
CA ASP A 53 4.07 -28.19 6.96
C ASP A 53 4.70 -28.80 8.23
N HIS A 54 5.04 -27.97 9.22
CA HIS A 54 5.76 -28.38 10.43
C HIS A 54 4.90 -28.44 11.71
N SER A 55 3.70 -27.85 11.70
CA SER A 55 2.80 -27.82 12.87
C SER A 55 1.36 -27.62 12.45
N LYS A 56 0.66 -28.71 12.17
CA LYS A 56 -0.80 -28.71 12.04
C LYS A 56 -1.43 -28.38 13.39
N THR A 57 -2.52 -27.63 13.36
CA THR A 57 -3.45 -27.26 14.46
C THR A 57 -3.12 -25.94 15.17
N ASP A 58 -3.59 -24.80 14.64
CA ASP A 58 -4.49 -23.90 15.42
C ASP A 58 -4.99 -22.62 14.68
N ASP A 59 -4.35 -22.14 13.62
CA ASP A 59 -4.60 -20.75 13.18
C ASP A 59 -5.57 -20.60 11.98
N SER A 60 -6.81 -21.07 12.13
CA SER A 60 -7.93 -20.77 11.20
C SER A 60 -8.93 -19.74 11.75
N LYS A 61 -8.64 -19.06 12.86
CA LYS A 61 -9.49 -17.98 13.42
C LYS A 61 -8.79 -16.63 13.51
N LYS A 62 -8.39 -16.04 12.38
CA LYS A 62 -8.22 -14.57 12.30
C LYS A 62 -8.16 -14.02 10.87
N ALA A 63 -9.17 -14.33 10.06
CA ALA A 63 -9.38 -13.68 8.77
C ALA A 63 -10.76 -12.98 8.66
N GLU A 64 -11.42 -12.74 9.80
CA GLU A 64 -12.67 -11.96 9.86
C GLU A 64 -12.62 -11.04 11.10
N LYS A 65 -12.02 -9.85 10.91
CA LYS A 65 -12.41 -8.56 11.51
C LYS A 65 -11.27 -7.55 11.37
N GLN A 66 -11.47 -6.63 10.42
CA GLN A 66 -11.02 -5.24 10.33
C GLN A 66 -11.08 -4.92 8.81
N GLN A 67 -12.20 -4.54 8.17
CA GLN A 67 -13.06 -3.38 8.48
C GLN A 67 -12.44 -2.46 9.52
N ALA A 68 -11.33 -1.83 9.14
CA ALA A 68 -10.98 -0.53 9.68
C ALA A 68 -11.14 0.42 8.51
N ASP A 69 -12.24 1.16 8.52
CA ASP A 69 -12.45 2.35 7.72
C ASP A 69 -11.17 3.19 7.75
N ALA A 70 -10.44 3.24 6.64
CA ALA A 70 -9.43 4.27 6.43
C ALA A 70 -10.13 5.46 5.76
N ASP A 71 -11.07 6.08 6.50
CA ASP A 71 -11.66 7.34 6.12
C ASP A 71 -10.58 8.42 6.22
N PHE A 72 -10.00 8.78 5.08
CA PHE A 72 -9.19 9.99 4.95
C PHE A 72 -10.09 11.06 4.35
N GLU A 73 -10.84 11.74 5.20
CA GLU A 73 -11.50 13.00 4.87
C GLU A 73 -10.40 14.06 4.62
N ALA A 74 -9.89 14.11 3.38
CA ALA A 74 -9.20 15.29 2.88
C ALA A 74 -10.26 16.33 2.49
N LYS A 75 -10.90 16.91 3.50
CA LYS A 75 -11.72 18.11 3.32
C LYS A 75 -10.81 19.23 2.84
N ASN A 76 -10.91 19.59 1.56
CA ASN A 76 -10.80 20.93 0.98
C ASN A 76 -10.52 20.82 -0.52
N LEU A 77 -11.59 20.73 -1.32
CA LEU A 77 -11.85 21.64 -2.45
C LEU A 77 -13.21 21.26 -3.04
N THR A 78 -14.27 21.76 -2.41
CA THR A 78 -15.58 21.82 -3.04
C THR A 78 -15.54 22.87 -4.14
N GLU A 79 -16.29 22.59 -5.21
CA GLU A 79 -16.84 23.58 -6.14
C GLU A 79 -16.01 23.89 -7.40
N LYS A 80 -16.22 23.07 -8.45
CA LYS A 80 -16.87 23.55 -9.68
C LYS A 80 -17.36 22.38 -10.56
N THR A 81 -18.69 22.19 -10.52
CA THR A 81 -19.56 21.99 -11.70
C THR A 81 -19.33 20.75 -12.58
N THR A 82 -20.28 19.82 -12.44
CA THR A 82 -21.21 19.37 -13.49
C THR A 82 -20.75 19.51 -14.95
N ILE A 83 -21.01 18.44 -15.72
CA ILE A 83 -21.02 18.29 -17.18
C ILE A 83 -19.89 17.35 -17.66
N SER A 84 -20.23 16.08 -17.91
CA SER A 84 -19.91 15.34 -19.17
C SER A 84 -19.90 13.80 -19.04
N GLN A 85 -20.89 13.20 -18.39
CA GLN A 85 -21.39 11.87 -18.78
C GLN A 85 -22.92 11.89 -18.91
N THR A 86 -23.42 12.71 -19.84
CA THR A 86 -24.74 12.54 -20.46
C THR A 86 -24.69 13.12 -21.87
N LYS A 87 -24.13 12.33 -22.78
CA LYS A 87 -24.40 12.29 -24.23
C LYS A 87 -24.23 10.79 -24.54
N GLU A 88 -25.19 10.02 -25.04
CA GLU A 88 -26.06 10.26 -26.18
C GLU A 88 -27.39 9.47 -25.99
N THR A 89 -28.45 10.15 -25.54
CA THR A 89 -29.81 9.79 -26.00
C THR A 89 -30.14 10.82 -27.05
N ALA A 90 -30.09 10.36 -28.30
CA ALA A 90 -30.23 11.16 -29.49
C ALA A 90 -31.58 11.88 -29.55
N GLU A 91 -31.47 13.15 -29.94
CA GLU A 91 -32.42 13.92 -30.73
C GLU A 91 -33.92 13.75 -30.47
N ASN A 92 -34.39 14.67 -29.64
CA ASN A 92 -35.53 15.54 -29.89
C ASN A 92 -35.66 15.92 -31.39
N ILE A 93 -36.39 15.09 -32.16
CA ILE A 93 -37.05 15.49 -33.41
C ILE A 93 -38.17 16.45 -33.01
N LYS A 94 -37.77 17.71 -32.86
CA LYS A 94 -38.37 18.90 -33.47
C LYS A 94 -39.86 18.75 -33.82
N ASN A 95 -40.70 19.38 -33.01
CA ASN A 95 -41.70 20.36 -33.46
C ASN A 95 -42.27 20.11 -34.87
N LYS A 96 -43.30 19.27 -34.94
CA LYS A 96 -44.41 19.44 -35.87
C LYS A 96 -45.66 18.82 -35.26
N GLN A 97 -46.35 19.61 -34.43
CA GLN A 97 -47.80 19.85 -34.44
C GLN A 97 -48.03 21.22 -33.81
#